data_AF-A0A7Y3JGY9-F1
#
_entry.id   AF-A0A7Y3JGY9-F1
#
_cell.length_a   1.000
_cell.length_b   1.000
_cell.length_c   1.000
_cell.angle_alpha   90.00
_cell.angle_beta   90.00
_cell.angle_gamma   90.00
#
_symmetry.space_group_name_H-M   'P 1'
#
loop_
_entity.id
_entity.type
_entity.pdbx_description
1 polymer ?
#
loop_
_entity_poly.entity_id
_entity_poly.type
_entity_poly.pdbx_seq_one_letter_code
_entity_poly.pdbx_strand_id
1 'polypeptide(L)'
;ISGADLVLAVTGLAGPEADGRQPVGTVWLAAAGRWPTRTLKCQFRGSRDKIQSLSAGVGRLFARNWWLSKGELDIEGFLADNSGKPFINLHPPSK
;
A
#
# COMPACT_ATOMS: atom_id res chain seq x y z
N ILE A 1 -13.97 8.75 18.42
CA ILE A 1 -12.49 8.64 18.26
C ILE A 1 -12.10 7.18 18.50
N SER A 2 -11.12 6.63 17.77
CA SER A 2 -10.77 5.20 17.88
C SER A 2 -9.75 4.86 18.98
N GLY A 3 -8.92 5.83 19.42
CA GLY A 3 -7.90 5.60 20.46
C GLY A 3 -6.73 4.70 20.04
N ALA A 4 -6.56 4.44 18.73
CA ALA A 4 -5.53 3.54 18.23
C ALA A 4 -4.15 4.23 18.11
N ASP A 5 -3.09 3.50 18.44
CA ASP A 5 -1.70 3.96 18.27
C ASP A 5 -1.20 3.90 16.83
N LEU A 6 -1.77 2.98 16.04
CA LEU A 6 -1.45 2.71 14.65
C LEU A 6 -2.73 2.56 13.83
N VAL A 7 -2.79 3.27 12.70
CA VAL A 7 -3.88 3.21 11.74
C VAL A 7 -3.34 2.79 10.38
N LEU A 8 -4.05 1.88 9.72
CA LEU A 8 -3.86 1.54 8.31
C LEU A 8 -5.14 1.91 7.55
N ALA A 9 -5.02 2.75 6.54
CA ALA A 9 -6.07 3.01 5.56
C ALA A 9 -5.74 2.33 4.24
N VAL A 10 -6.77 1.75 3.60
CA VAL A 10 -6.68 1.08 2.30
C VAL A 10 -7.82 1.58 1.44
N THR A 11 -7.50 2.15 0.27
CA THR A 11 -8.51 2.57 -0.72
C THR A 11 -8.04 2.21 -2.11
N GLY A 12 -8.92 1.72 -2.97
CA GLY A 12 -8.52 1.37 -4.31
C GLY A 12 -9.60 0.73 -5.15
N LEU A 13 -9.27 0.57 -6.42
CA LEU A 13 -10.15 0.04 -7.44
C LEU A 13 -9.84 -1.44 -7.69
N ALA A 14 -10.55 -2.34 -7.00
CA ALA A 14 -10.35 -3.78 -7.18
C ALA A 14 -10.89 -4.34 -8.51
N GLY A 15 -11.66 -3.54 -9.27
CA GLY A 15 -12.32 -3.98 -10.51
C GLY A 15 -13.58 -4.83 -10.26
N PRO A 16 -14.13 -5.47 -11.30
CA PRO A 16 -13.55 -5.60 -12.65
C PRO A 16 -13.68 -4.33 -13.51
N GLU A 17 -14.59 -3.42 -13.17
CA GLU A 17 -14.84 -2.20 -13.93
C GLU A 17 -13.81 -1.12 -13.60
N ALA A 18 -13.33 -0.44 -14.64
CA ALA A 18 -12.50 0.74 -14.49
C ALA A 18 -13.38 1.97 -14.25
N ASP A 19 -12.89 2.94 -13.47
CA ASP A 19 -13.60 4.21 -13.24
C ASP A 19 -13.22 5.31 -14.24
N GLY A 20 -12.46 4.95 -15.29
CA GLY A 20 -11.94 5.86 -16.30
C GLY A 20 -10.82 6.79 -15.85
N ARG A 21 -10.46 6.81 -14.55
CA ARG A 21 -9.42 7.67 -13.99
C ARG A 21 -8.17 6.90 -13.61
N GLN A 22 -8.33 5.68 -13.09
CA GLN A 22 -7.22 4.85 -12.64
C GLN A 22 -7.38 3.41 -13.14
N PRO A 23 -6.28 2.70 -13.47
CA PRO A 23 -6.35 1.30 -13.83
C PRO A 23 -6.91 0.44 -12.67
N VAL A 24 -7.68 -0.59 -13.01
CA VAL A 24 -8.05 -1.65 -12.07
C VAL A 24 -6.78 -2.21 -11.41
N GLY A 25 -6.83 -2.41 -10.10
CA GLY A 25 -5.70 -2.80 -9.27
C GLY A 25 -4.93 -1.64 -8.65
N THR A 26 -5.27 -0.38 -8.96
CA THR A 26 -4.71 0.78 -8.26
C THR A 26 -5.22 0.82 -6.83
N VAL A 27 -4.32 0.78 -5.86
CA VAL A 27 -4.63 0.81 -4.42
C VAL A 27 -3.67 1.75 -3.71
N TRP A 28 -4.19 2.65 -2.89
CA TRP A 28 -3.43 3.48 -1.98
C TRP A 28 -3.50 2.91 -0.57
N LEU A 29 -2.34 2.84 0.06
CA LEU A 29 -2.16 2.48 1.45
C LEU A 29 -1.66 3.72 2.21
N ALA A 30 -2.13 3.91 3.43
CA ALA A 30 -1.61 4.92 4.34
C ALA A 30 -1.41 4.34 5.75
N ALA A 31 -0.26 4.59 6.35
CA ALA A 31 0.05 4.24 7.73
C ALA A 31 0.24 5.53 8.53
N ALA A 32 -0.45 5.62 9.67
CA ALA A 32 -0.42 6.79 10.54
C ALA A 32 -0.35 6.37 12.01
N GLY A 33 0.24 7.23 12.83
CA GLY A 33 0.47 7.01 14.25
C GLY A 33 1.21 8.21 14.83
N ARG A 34 2.12 7.98 15.79
CA ARG A 34 2.92 9.06 16.41
C ARG A 34 3.98 9.72 15.51
N TRP A 35 4.21 9.19 14.31
CA TRP A 35 5.16 9.71 13.33
C TRP A 35 4.43 10.22 12.08
N PRO A 36 5.10 10.99 11.20
CA PRO A 36 4.48 11.48 9.97
C PRO A 36 3.86 10.36 9.15
N THR A 37 2.64 10.62 8.65
CA THR A 37 1.90 9.65 7.83
C THR A 37 2.71 9.27 6.60
N ARG A 38 2.76 7.98 6.29
CA ARG A 38 3.39 7.47 5.07
C ARG A 38 2.32 6.89 4.15
N THR A 39 2.45 7.16 2.86
CA THR A 39 1.57 6.61 1.83
C THR A 39 2.34 5.76 0.83
N LEU A 40 1.65 4.80 0.23
CA LEU A 40 2.18 3.90 -0.77
C LEU A 40 1.11 3.63 -1.84
N LYS A 41 1.44 3.89 -3.11
CA LYS A 41 0.56 3.61 -4.25
C LYS A 41 0.93 2.29 -4.91
N CYS A 42 0.06 1.30 -4.80
CA CYS A 42 0.22 0.00 -5.39
C CYS A 42 -0.57 -0.16 -6.70
N GLN A 43 -0.05 -0.99 -7.61
CA GLN A 43 -0.73 -1.50 -8.79
C GLN A 43 -0.71 -3.04 -8.76
N PHE A 44 -1.80 -3.63 -8.26
CA PHE A 44 -1.98 -5.08 -8.23
C PHE A 44 -2.55 -5.60 -9.55
N ARG A 45 -2.39 -6.91 -9.79
CA ARG A 45 -2.94 -7.63 -10.94
C ARG A 45 -3.70 -8.87 -10.47
N GLY A 46 -4.72 -9.27 -11.21
CA GLY A 46 -5.52 -10.46 -10.95
C GLY A 46 -7.01 -10.15 -10.81
N SER A 47 -7.77 -11.13 -10.31
CA SER A 47 -9.20 -10.97 -10.01
C SER A 47 -9.43 -10.01 -8.85
N ARG A 48 -10.68 -9.55 -8.70
CA ARG A 48 -11.11 -8.69 -7.57
C ARG A 48 -10.70 -9.28 -6.21
N ASP A 49 -10.97 -10.56 -5.98
CA ASP A 49 -10.63 -11.24 -4.73
C ASP A 49 -9.11 -11.32 -4.50
N LYS A 50 -8.35 -11.54 -5.57
CA LYS A 50 -6.89 -11.54 -5.51
C LYS A 50 -6.35 -10.16 -5.16
N ILE A 51 -6.87 -9.10 -5.77
CA ILE A 51 -6.49 -7.72 -5.49
C ILE A 51 -6.80 -7.35 -4.05
N GLN A 52 -7.99 -7.69 -3.54
CA GLN A 52 -8.37 -7.45 -2.14
C GLN A 52 -7.44 -8.19 -1.16
N SER A 53 -7.17 -9.46 -1.43
CA SER A 53 -6.26 -10.28 -0.61
C SER A 53 -4.84 -9.72 -0.57
N LEU A 54 -4.31 -9.32 -1.74
CA LEU A 54 -2.99 -8.69 -1.85
C LEU A 54 -2.97 -7.35 -1.12
N SER A 55 -4.01 -6.53 -1.26
CA SER A 55 -4.13 -5.22 -0.60
C SER A 55 -4.09 -5.34 0.92
N ALA A 56 -4.86 -6.28 1.48
CA ALA A 56 -4.87 -6.53 2.92
C ALA A 56 -3.50 -7.05 3.42
N GLY A 57 -2.91 -8.00 2.70
CA GLY A 57 -1.59 -8.57 3.05
C GLY A 57 -0.48 -7.53 3.02
N VAL A 58 -0.36 -6.78 1.92
CA VAL A 58 0.66 -5.74 1.74
C VAL A 58 0.41 -4.58 2.70
N GLY A 59 -0.84 -4.14 2.88
CA GLY A 59 -1.19 -3.07 3.82
C GLY A 59 -0.74 -3.39 5.25
N ARG A 60 -0.97 -4.62 5.71
CA ARG A 60 -0.49 -5.07 7.02
C ARG A 60 1.03 -5.04 7.13
N LEU A 61 1.74 -5.53 6.12
CA LEU A 61 3.21 -5.53 6.10
C LEU A 61 3.77 -4.10 6.07
N PHE A 62 3.15 -3.22 5.29
CA PHE A 62 3.51 -1.81 5.20
C PHE A 62 3.37 -1.11 6.56
N ALA A 63 2.19 -1.20 7.19
CA ALA A 63 1.96 -0.59 8.49
C ALA A 63 2.90 -1.14 9.57
N ARG A 64 3.13 -2.46 9.58
CA ARG A 64 4.06 -3.12 10.51
C ARG A 64 5.50 -2.61 10.32
N ASN A 65 6.02 -2.63 9.10
CA ASN A 65 7.41 -2.25 8.86
C ASN A 65 7.61 -0.75 9.09
N TRP A 66 6.63 0.09 8.75
CA TRP A 66 6.63 1.52 9.08
C TRP A 66 6.66 1.78 10.59
N TRP A 67 5.88 1.02 11.36
CA TRP A 67 5.91 1.13 12.81
C TRP A 67 7.26 0.71 13.40
N LEU A 68 7.80 -0.42 12.95
CA LEU A 68 9.09 -0.95 13.42
C LEU A 68 10.27 -0.06 13.02
N SER A 69 10.20 0.60 11.87
CA SER A 69 11.18 1.58 11.41
C SER A 69 11.01 2.96 12.06
N LYS A 70 10.09 3.11 13.03
CA LYS A 70 9.80 4.38 13.70
C LYS A 70 9.42 5.50 12.74
N GLY A 71 8.69 5.17 11.68
CA GLY A 71 8.28 6.13 10.65
C GLY A 71 9.25 6.29 9.48
N GLU A 72 10.45 5.70 9.55
CA GLU A 72 11.53 5.89 8.57
C GLU A 72 11.60 4.77 7.52
N LEU A 73 10.44 4.23 7.11
CA LEU A 73 10.42 3.08 6.19
C LEU A 73 11.01 3.45 4.83
N ASP A 74 12.08 2.75 4.44
CA ASP A 74 12.57 2.74 3.06
C ASP A 74 11.55 2.00 2.18
N ILE A 75 10.90 2.76 1.30
CA ILE A 75 9.85 2.25 0.42
C ILE A 75 10.45 1.42 -0.72
N GLU A 76 11.62 1.82 -1.22
CA GLU A 76 12.25 1.11 -2.34
C GLU A 76 12.70 -0.28 -1.87
N GLY A 77 13.39 -0.36 -0.72
CA GLY A 77 13.77 -1.62 -0.10
C GLY A 77 12.58 -2.47 0.38
N PHE A 78 11.47 -1.85 0.82
CA PHE A 78 10.26 -2.58 1.19
C PHE A 78 9.58 -3.29 0.00
N LEU A 79 9.75 -2.74 -1.21
CA LEU A 79 9.05 -3.20 -2.40
C LEU A 79 9.89 -4.08 -3.33
N ALA A 80 11.21 -3.95 -3.23
CA ALA A 80 12.13 -4.89 -3.82
C ALA A 80 11.88 -6.29 -3.21
N ASP A 81 11.50 -7.27 -4.03
CA ASP A 81 11.52 -8.66 -3.59
C ASP A 81 12.98 -9.15 -3.41
N ASN A 82 13.15 -10.34 -2.83
CA ASN A 82 14.45 -11.03 -2.76
C ASN A 82 15.01 -11.44 -4.15
N SER A 83 14.39 -11.01 -5.26
CA SER A 83 14.82 -11.22 -6.65
C SER A 83 15.16 -9.89 -7.39
N GLY A 84 15.06 -8.74 -6.71
CA GLY A 84 15.32 -7.41 -7.29
C GLY A 84 14.21 -6.89 -8.21
N LYS A 85 13.05 -7.55 -8.26
CA LYS A 85 11.88 -7.10 -9.04
C LYS A 85 10.81 -6.54 -8.10
N PRO A 86 10.22 -5.39 -8.43
CA PRO A 86 9.17 -4.84 -7.58
C PRO A 86 7.95 -5.77 -7.62
N PHE A 87 7.43 -6.15 -6.44
CA PHE A 87 6.17 -6.88 -6.31
C PHE A 87 4.97 -6.14 -6.95
N ILE A 88 5.14 -4.84 -7.19
CA ILE A 88 4.10 -3.87 -7.49
C ILE A 88 4.71 -2.75 -8.37
N ASN A 89 4.14 -2.47 -9.55
CA ASN A 89 4.54 -1.26 -10.29
C ASN A 89 4.07 -0.01 -9.52
N LEU A 90 5.00 0.80 -9.02
CA LEU A 90 4.66 2.07 -8.40
C LEU A 90 4.63 3.21 -9.43
N HIS A 91 3.81 4.22 -9.15
CA HIS A 91 4.14 5.60 -9.56
C HIS A 91 4.67 6.32 -8.32
N PRO A 92 5.73 7.14 -8.45
CA PRO A 92 6.20 7.97 -7.35
C PRO A 92 5.07 8.86 -6.82
N PRO A 93 5.07 9.19 -5.51
CA PRO A 93 4.08 10.10 -4.96
C PRO A 93 4.17 11.45 -5.69
N SER A 94 3.01 12.05 -5.98
CA SER A 94 2.96 13.42 -6.49
C SER A 94 3.62 14.35 -5.48
N LYS A 95 4.57 15.16 -5.95
CA LYS A 95 5.21 16.24 -5.19
C LYS A 95 4.19 17.18 -4.56
#